data_AF-A0A2S0KIB1-F1
#
_entry.id   AF-A0A2S0KIB1-F1
#
_cell.length_a   1.000
_cell.length_b   1.000
_cell.length_c   1.000
_cell.angle_alpha   90.00
_cell.angle_beta   90.00
_cell.angle_gamma   90.00
#
_symmetry.space_group_name_H-M   'P 1'
#
loop_
_entity.id
_entity.type
_entity.pdbx_description
1 polymer ?
#
loop_
_entity_poly.entity_id
_entity_poly.type
_entity_poly.pdbx_seq_one_letter_code
_entity_poly.pdbx_strand_id
1 'polypeptide(L)'
;MSFSQADLGNALAQCAAYAKDLPWGSPDLLFGLAPTALLAAQAPELVDGDDDSALSPVLQDPEDPYADTETLLATLSWPDAVAGCALVTEITVVPPDDAAGARRRARLIAGALRTGSRLALLDVEPAEDDDPATAHHLRTHADLAPELLDALAATFDDAD
;
A
#
# COMPACT_ATOMS: atom_id res chain seq x y z
N MET A 1 -13.37 -12.92 10.10
CA MET A 1 -13.46 -11.52 10.57
C MET A 1 -13.72 -10.66 9.35
N SER A 2 -14.62 -9.68 9.41
CA SER A 2 -14.89 -8.80 8.27
C SER A 2 -14.24 -7.45 8.55
N PHE A 3 -13.27 -7.06 7.72
CA PHE A 3 -12.63 -5.75 7.79
C PHE A 3 -13.32 -4.78 6.83
N SER A 4 -13.40 -3.51 7.23
CA SER A 4 -14.02 -2.46 6.46
C SER A 4 -13.01 -1.75 5.55
N GLN A 5 -13.51 -0.96 4.60
CA GLN A 5 -12.65 -0.09 3.78
C GLN A 5 -11.89 0.95 4.65
N ALA A 6 -12.46 1.36 5.80
CA ALA A 6 -11.78 2.26 6.72
C ALA A 6 -10.56 1.61 7.39
N ASP A 7 -10.67 0.32 7.73
CA ASP A 7 -9.55 -0.46 8.28
C ASP A 7 -8.42 -0.60 7.24
N LEU A 8 -8.79 -0.87 5.97
CA LEU A 8 -7.83 -0.86 4.86
C LEU A 8 -7.18 0.51 4.72
N GLY A 9 -7.96 1.60 4.73
CA GLY A 9 -7.43 2.96 4.65
C GLY A 9 -6.45 3.30 5.75
N ASN A 10 -6.71 2.88 6.99
CA ASN A 10 -5.79 3.06 8.10
C ASN A 10 -4.48 2.29 7.89
N ALA A 11 -4.56 1.04 7.43
CA ALA A 11 -3.37 0.25 7.12
C ALA A 11 -2.54 0.85 5.97
N LEU A 12 -3.19 1.34 4.91
CA LEU A 12 -2.48 2.00 3.80
C LEU A 12 -1.84 3.33 4.23
N ALA A 13 -2.48 4.08 5.14
CA ALA A 13 -1.88 5.29 5.70
C ALA A 13 -0.60 4.97 6.50
N GLN A 14 -0.57 3.84 7.22
CA GLN A 14 0.64 3.36 7.89
C GLN A 14 1.73 2.97 6.88
N CYS A 15 1.38 2.24 5.81
CA CYS A 15 2.33 1.92 4.73
C CYS A 15 2.90 3.19 4.09
N ALA A 16 2.06 4.20 3.84
CA ALA A 16 2.48 5.49 3.30
C ALA A 16 3.41 6.24 4.26
N ALA A 17 3.12 6.22 5.57
CA ALA A 17 3.98 6.82 6.59
C ALA A 17 5.35 6.12 6.65
N TYR A 18 5.39 4.79 6.56
CA TYR A 18 6.64 4.04 6.49
C TYR A 18 7.43 4.38 5.22
N ALA A 19 6.77 4.41 4.07
CA ALA A 19 7.40 4.73 2.80
C ALA A 19 7.97 6.14 2.79
N LYS A 20 7.30 7.11 3.43
CA LYS A 20 7.73 8.50 3.52
C LYS A 20 9.14 8.68 4.10
N ASP A 21 9.54 7.83 5.05
CA ASP A 21 10.88 7.84 5.65
C ASP A 21 11.97 7.26 4.72
N LEU A 22 11.59 6.60 3.64
CA LEU A 22 12.52 6.04 2.66
C LEU A 22 12.91 7.08 1.59
N PRO A 23 14.13 7.00 1.04
CA PRO A 23 14.54 7.85 -0.09
C PRO A 23 13.74 7.53 -1.35
N TRP A 24 13.57 8.51 -2.23
CA TRP A 24 13.04 8.28 -3.57
C TRP A 24 14.00 7.42 -4.41
N GLY A 25 13.45 6.58 -5.28
CA GLY A 25 14.16 5.53 -6.01
C GLY A 25 14.31 4.24 -5.21
N SER A 26 13.51 4.05 -4.17
CA SER A 26 13.45 2.78 -3.45
C SER A 26 12.73 1.70 -4.27
N PRO A 27 13.04 0.41 -4.07
CA PRO A 27 12.30 -0.68 -4.69
C PRO A 27 10.84 -0.70 -4.20
N ASP A 28 10.00 -1.43 -4.92
CA ASP A 28 8.61 -1.64 -4.54
C ASP A 28 8.53 -2.32 -3.16
N LEU A 29 7.67 -1.81 -2.29
CA LEU A 29 7.47 -2.35 -0.94
C LEU A 29 6.15 -3.10 -0.90
N LEU A 30 6.23 -4.39 -0.60
CA LEU A 30 5.07 -5.23 -0.43
C LEU A 30 4.76 -5.39 1.05
N PHE A 31 3.48 -5.29 1.42
CA PHE A 31 3.01 -5.46 2.78
C PHE A 31 1.86 -6.47 2.82
N GLY A 32 1.95 -7.44 3.73
CA GLY A 32 0.83 -8.30 4.10
C GLY A 32 0.02 -7.66 5.23
N LEU A 33 -1.28 -7.47 5.05
CA LEU A 33 -2.17 -6.94 6.07
C LEU A 33 -2.68 -8.09 6.94
N ALA A 34 -2.13 -8.22 8.14
CA ALA A 34 -2.53 -9.23 9.09
C ALA A 34 -3.42 -8.62 10.19
N PRO A 35 -4.43 -9.35 10.70
CA PRO A 35 -5.21 -8.89 11.84
C PRO A 35 -4.32 -8.67 13.06
N THR A 36 -4.35 -7.47 13.63
CA THR A 36 -3.54 -7.11 14.80
C THR A 36 -3.80 -8.07 15.96
N ALA A 37 -5.05 -8.48 16.16
CA ALA A 37 -5.41 -9.46 17.19
C ALA A 37 -4.77 -10.85 16.97
N LEU A 38 -4.56 -11.27 15.72
CA LEU A 38 -3.85 -12.52 15.42
C LEU A 38 -2.34 -12.36 15.60
N LEU A 39 -1.77 -11.25 15.11
CA LEU A 39 -0.37 -10.93 15.33
C LEU A 39 -0.04 -10.87 16.83
N ALA A 40 -0.85 -10.20 17.63
CA ALA A 40 -0.67 -10.14 19.08
C ALA A 40 -0.71 -11.52 19.77
N ALA A 41 -1.47 -12.47 19.21
CA ALA A 41 -1.54 -13.83 19.74
C ALA A 41 -0.36 -14.71 19.32
N GLN A 42 0.18 -14.52 18.11
CA GLN A 42 1.23 -15.38 17.52
C GLN A 42 2.64 -14.80 17.67
N ALA A 43 2.77 -13.49 17.56
CA ALA A 43 4.01 -12.72 17.58
C ALA A 43 3.79 -11.36 18.29
N PRO A 44 3.54 -11.36 19.61
CA PRO A 44 3.26 -10.15 20.38
C PRO A 44 4.39 -9.12 20.36
N GLU A 45 5.62 -9.52 20.02
CA GLU A 45 6.76 -8.60 19.90
C GLU A 45 6.69 -7.68 18.67
N LEU A 46 5.86 -8.02 17.69
CA LEU A 46 5.67 -7.25 16.46
C LEU A 46 4.54 -6.24 16.56
N VAL A 47 3.72 -6.32 17.61
CA VAL A 47 2.56 -5.45 17.82
C VAL A 47 2.87 -4.48 18.95
N ASP A 48 2.67 -3.20 18.70
CA ASP A 48 2.72 -2.22 19.77
C ASP A 48 1.49 -2.37 20.66
N GLY A 49 1.67 -2.34 21.99
CA GLY A 49 0.58 -2.51 22.94
C GLY A 49 -0.45 -1.38 22.90
N ASP A 50 -0.06 -0.23 22.35
CA ASP A 50 -0.91 0.93 22.11
C ASP A 50 -1.46 0.99 20.67
N ASP A 51 -1.21 -0.02 19.82
CA ASP A 51 -1.76 -0.08 18.46
C ASP A 51 -3.20 -0.62 18.46
N ASP A 52 -4.16 0.30 18.43
CA ASP A 52 -5.59 0.00 18.32
C ASP A 52 -6.05 -0.30 16.87
N SER A 53 -5.14 -0.36 15.90
CA SER A 53 -5.47 -0.66 14.51
C SER A 53 -6.04 -2.08 14.37
N ALA A 54 -7.06 -2.25 13.52
CA ALA A 54 -7.63 -3.58 13.26
C ALA A 54 -6.70 -4.47 12.41
N LEU A 55 -5.90 -3.85 11.55
CA LEU A 55 -4.93 -4.49 10.65
C LEU A 55 -3.56 -3.85 10.87
N SER A 56 -2.54 -4.69 10.96
CA SER A 56 -1.13 -4.25 10.97
C SER A 56 -0.47 -4.64 9.64
N PRO A 57 0.16 -3.68 8.94
CA PRO A 57 0.93 -3.97 7.74
C PRO A 57 2.27 -4.61 8.10
N VAL A 58 2.55 -5.78 7.55
CA VAL A 58 3.79 -6.53 7.73
C VAL A 58 4.60 -6.47 6.45
N LEU A 59 5.77 -5.86 6.49
CA LEU A 59 6.67 -5.78 5.33
C LEU A 59 7.05 -7.19 4.85
N GLN A 60 6.91 -7.42 3.55
CA GLN A 60 7.30 -8.64 2.86
C GLN A 60 8.63 -8.40 2.13
N ASP A 61 9.46 -9.44 2.09
CA ASP A 61 10.74 -9.43 1.37
C ASP A 61 10.63 -10.40 0.18
N PRO A 62 10.27 -9.92 -1.01
CA PRO A 62 10.18 -10.78 -2.19
C PRO A 62 11.58 -11.22 -2.65
N GLU A 63 11.66 -12.40 -3.26
CA GLU A 63 12.94 -12.94 -3.74
C GLU A 63 13.63 -12.03 -4.77
N ASP A 64 12.85 -11.38 -5.64
CA ASP A 64 13.34 -10.40 -6.61
C ASP A 64 12.58 -9.06 -6.48
N PRO A 65 13.14 -8.06 -5.76
CA PRO A 65 12.49 -6.77 -5.53
C PRO A 65 12.54 -5.83 -6.75
N TYR A 66 13.21 -6.23 -7.83
CA TYR A 66 13.29 -5.46 -9.08
C TYR A 66 12.47 -6.09 -10.22
N ALA A 67 11.81 -7.22 -9.97
CA ALA A 67 10.90 -7.82 -10.92
C ALA A 67 9.73 -6.88 -11.24
N ASP A 68 9.22 -6.95 -12.47
CA ASP A 68 8.01 -6.24 -12.84
C ASP A 68 6.86 -6.61 -11.90
N THR A 69 6.01 -5.64 -11.57
CA THR A 69 4.94 -5.81 -10.58
C THR A 69 4.02 -7.00 -10.89
N GLU A 70 3.64 -7.21 -12.16
CA GLU A 70 2.84 -8.38 -12.57
C GLU A 70 3.54 -9.71 -12.27
N THR A 71 4.85 -9.78 -12.53
CA THR A 71 5.65 -10.98 -12.25
C THR A 71 5.78 -11.21 -10.75
N LEU A 72 6.05 -10.15 -9.99
CA LEU A 72 6.08 -10.19 -8.53
C LEU A 72 4.76 -10.74 -7.99
N LEU A 73 3.62 -10.11 -8.34
CA LEU A 73 2.29 -10.49 -7.89
C LEU A 73 1.93 -11.95 -8.26
N ALA A 74 2.33 -12.42 -9.45
CA ALA A 74 2.10 -13.80 -9.88
C ALA A 74 2.87 -14.85 -9.06
N THR A 75 3.93 -14.45 -8.34
CA THR A 75 4.68 -15.34 -7.44
C THR A 75 4.19 -15.31 -5.99
N LEU A 76 3.32 -14.38 -5.65
CA LEU A 76 2.85 -14.22 -4.27
C LEU A 76 1.88 -15.32 -3.89
N SER A 77 2.01 -15.81 -2.67
CA SER A 77 1.06 -16.75 -2.07
C SER A 77 0.80 -16.32 -0.64
N TRP A 78 -0.43 -15.87 -0.37
CA TRP A 78 -0.80 -15.35 0.94
C TRP A 78 -1.36 -16.47 1.83
N PRO A 79 -0.92 -16.59 3.09
CA PRO A 79 -1.55 -17.50 4.03
C PRO A 79 -2.98 -17.05 4.38
N ASP A 80 -3.80 -17.96 4.90
CA ASP A 80 -5.20 -17.70 5.27
C ASP A 80 -5.33 -16.63 6.37
N ALA A 81 -4.29 -16.51 7.22
CA ALA A 81 -4.22 -15.50 8.26
C ALA A 81 -4.07 -14.06 7.73
N VAL A 82 -3.62 -13.88 6.48
CA VAL A 82 -3.46 -12.56 5.85
C VAL A 82 -4.81 -12.12 5.29
N ALA A 83 -5.34 -11.03 5.86
CA ALA A 83 -6.65 -10.50 5.52
C ALA A 83 -6.64 -9.66 4.23
N GLY A 84 -5.47 -9.14 3.85
CA GLY A 84 -5.26 -8.35 2.64
C GLY A 84 -3.78 -8.07 2.39
N CYS A 85 -3.48 -7.29 1.36
CA CYS A 85 -2.13 -6.87 1.04
C CYS A 85 -2.11 -5.42 0.57
N ALA A 86 -0.94 -4.81 0.63
CA ALA A 86 -0.68 -3.48 0.12
C ALA A 86 0.67 -3.46 -0.62
N LEU A 87 0.75 -2.69 -1.70
CA LEU A 87 1.96 -2.46 -2.47
C LEU A 87 2.22 -0.96 -2.55
N VAL A 88 3.45 -0.56 -2.25
CA VAL A 88 3.95 0.79 -2.48
C VAL A 88 4.92 0.76 -3.64
N THR A 89 4.63 1.51 -4.69
CA THR A 89 5.49 1.64 -5.86
C THR A 89 5.67 3.11 -6.24
N GLU A 90 6.83 3.44 -6.79
CA GLU A 90 7.13 4.80 -7.26
C GLU A 90 6.73 4.97 -8.73
N ILE A 91 5.74 5.84 -8.96
CA ILE A 91 5.25 6.18 -10.29
C ILE A 91 5.57 7.63 -10.64
N THR A 92 5.56 7.92 -11.93
CA THR A 92 5.62 9.31 -12.42
C THR A 92 4.25 9.73 -12.89
N VAL A 93 3.67 10.74 -12.25
CA VAL A 93 2.35 11.28 -12.59
C VAL A 93 2.47 12.69 -13.14
N VAL A 94 1.49 13.09 -13.95
CA VAL A 94 1.31 14.48 -14.34
C VAL A 94 0.10 15.00 -13.57
N PRO A 95 0.27 15.90 -12.59
CA PRO A 95 -0.86 16.42 -11.83
C PRO A 95 -1.82 17.18 -12.75
N PRO A 96 -3.15 17.00 -12.64
CA PRO A 96 -4.10 17.71 -13.50
C PRO A 96 -4.12 19.23 -13.26
N ASP A 97 -3.73 19.67 -12.06
CA ASP A 97 -3.62 21.08 -11.67
C ASP A 97 -2.32 21.75 -12.15
N ASP A 98 -1.34 20.96 -12.62
CA ASP A 98 -0.07 21.49 -13.10
C ASP A 98 -0.21 21.95 -14.55
N ALA A 99 -0.45 23.24 -14.75
CA ALA A 99 -0.63 23.83 -16.08
C ALA A 99 0.61 23.66 -16.99
N ALA A 100 1.79 23.38 -16.42
CA ALA A 100 3.01 23.10 -17.17
C ALA A 100 3.12 21.63 -17.60
N GLY A 101 2.28 20.73 -17.08
CA GLY A 101 2.31 19.30 -17.35
C GLY A 101 3.60 18.65 -16.82
N ALA A 102 4.20 19.21 -15.77
CA ALA A 102 5.44 18.70 -15.22
C ALA A 102 5.22 17.30 -14.63
N ARG A 103 6.06 16.35 -15.06
CA ARG A 103 6.10 15.01 -14.50
C ARG A 103 6.68 15.08 -13.09
N ARG A 104 5.92 14.61 -12.11
CA ARG A 104 6.34 14.53 -10.70
C ARG A 104 6.42 13.07 -10.26
N ARG A 105 7.38 12.76 -9.40
CA ARG A 105 7.42 11.46 -8.73
C ARG A 105 6.31 11.39 -7.71
N ALA A 106 5.69 10.23 -7.59
CA ALA A 106 4.67 9.96 -6.61
C ALA A 106 4.74 8.50 -6.17
N ARG A 107 4.48 8.25 -4.91
CA ARG A 107 4.30 6.90 -4.37
C ARG A 107 2.83 6.54 -4.48
N LEU A 108 2.57 5.48 -5.22
CA LEU A 108 1.27 4.85 -5.30
C LEU A 108 1.22 3.73 -4.26
N ILE A 109 0.28 3.84 -3.31
CA ILE A 109 0.02 2.84 -2.29
C ILE A 109 -1.31 2.18 -2.62
N ALA A 110 -1.27 1.01 -3.24
CA ALA A 110 -2.43 0.24 -3.62
C ALA A 110 -2.68 -0.88 -2.60
N GLY A 111 -3.93 -1.15 -2.24
CA GLY A 111 -4.27 -2.21 -1.30
C GLY A 111 -5.57 -2.91 -1.62
N ALA A 112 -5.60 -4.20 -1.33
CA ALA A 112 -6.75 -5.07 -1.53
C ALA A 112 -6.93 -6.00 -0.31
N LEU A 113 -8.18 -6.19 0.11
CA LEU A 113 -8.58 -7.18 1.09
C LEU A 113 -9.13 -8.42 0.40
N ARG A 114 -8.98 -9.60 1.02
CA ARG A 114 -9.64 -10.85 0.58
C ARG A 114 -11.17 -10.72 0.50
N THR A 115 -11.75 -9.81 1.26
CA THR A 115 -13.20 -9.53 1.24
C THR A 115 -13.66 -8.76 -0.01
N GLY A 116 -12.74 -8.36 -0.89
CA GLY A 116 -13.00 -7.60 -2.12
C GLY A 116 -12.92 -6.07 -1.95
N SER A 117 -12.62 -5.57 -0.74
CA SER A 117 -12.39 -4.14 -0.55
C SER A 117 -11.07 -3.72 -1.16
N ARG A 118 -11.07 -2.65 -1.95
CA ARG A 118 -9.89 -2.10 -2.59
C ARG A 118 -9.79 -0.60 -2.36
N LEU A 119 -8.56 -0.11 -2.23
CA LEU A 119 -8.28 1.30 -2.01
C LEU A 119 -6.87 1.62 -2.51
N ALA A 120 -6.69 2.82 -3.06
CA ALA A 120 -5.38 3.33 -3.41
C ALA A 120 -5.19 4.76 -2.87
N LEU A 121 -3.98 5.03 -2.40
CA LEU A 121 -3.52 6.33 -1.97
C LEU A 121 -2.39 6.78 -2.89
N LEU A 122 -2.34 8.07 -3.20
CA LEU A 122 -1.23 8.70 -3.90
C LEU A 122 -0.55 9.71 -2.99
N ASP A 123 0.76 9.58 -2.85
CA ASP A 123 1.62 10.56 -2.18
C ASP A 123 2.57 11.17 -3.21
N VAL A 124 2.37 12.44 -3.57
CA VAL A 124 3.14 13.10 -4.62
C VAL A 124 4.33 13.83 -4.00
N GLU A 125 5.49 13.78 -4.66
CA GLU A 125 6.67 14.55 -4.26
C GLU A 125 6.32 16.05 -4.24
N PRO A 126 6.46 16.72 -3.08
CA PRO A 126 6.21 18.15 -2.99
C PRO A 126 7.24 18.89 -3.85
N ALA A 127 6.78 19.83 -4.68
CA ALA A 127 7.71 20.72 -5.39
C ALA A 127 8.37 21.70 -4.40
N GLU A 128 9.51 22.29 -4.77
CA GLU A 128 10.21 23.27 -3.92
C GLU A 128 9.34 24.50 -3.61
N ASP A 129 8.42 24.85 -4.51
CA ASP A 129 7.46 25.96 -4.36
C ASP A 129 6.12 25.55 -3.73
N ASP A 130 5.93 24.27 -3.41
CA ASP A 130 4.68 23.74 -2.87
C ASP A 130 4.61 24.04 -1.35
N ASP A 131 3.45 24.54 -0.90
CA ASP A 131 3.28 24.94 0.50
C ASP A 131 3.32 23.69 1.39
N PRO A 132 4.23 23.56 2.38
CA PRO A 132 4.40 22.33 3.15
C PRO A 132 3.14 21.91 3.92
N ALA A 133 2.22 22.85 4.16
CA ALA A 133 0.90 22.59 4.76
C ALA A 133 -0.11 21.93 3.81
N THR A 134 0.06 22.07 2.48
CA THR A 134 -0.85 21.52 1.45
C THR A 134 -0.19 20.52 0.52
N ALA A 135 1.14 20.45 0.50
CA ALA A 135 1.91 19.67 -0.46
C ALA A 135 1.78 18.15 -0.25
N HIS A 136 1.54 17.69 0.99
CA HIS A 136 1.26 16.30 1.30
C HIS A 136 -0.24 16.03 1.31
N HIS A 137 -0.84 15.97 0.13
CA HIS A 137 -2.22 15.49 0.01
C HIS A 137 -2.19 14.02 -0.36
N LEU A 138 -2.28 13.13 0.63
CA LEU A 138 -2.62 11.72 0.39
C LEU A 138 -3.96 11.69 -0.32
N ARG A 139 -3.94 11.53 -1.64
CA ARG A 139 -5.17 11.50 -2.43
C ARG A 139 -5.70 10.09 -2.42
N THR A 140 -6.84 9.90 -1.75
CA THR A 140 -7.57 8.64 -1.77
C THR A 140 -8.40 8.57 -3.04
N HIS A 141 -8.07 7.65 -3.94
CA HIS A 141 -8.80 7.47 -5.18
C HIS A 141 -9.06 5.98 -5.40
N ALA A 142 -10.33 5.59 -5.52
CA ALA A 142 -10.72 4.20 -5.75
C ALA A 142 -10.42 3.71 -7.17
N ASP A 143 -10.15 4.62 -8.11
CA ASP A 143 -9.87 4.34 -9.53
C ASP A 143 -8.41 4.58 -9.91
N LEU A 144 -7.54 4.77 -8.91
CA LEU A 144 -6.13 5.00 -9.15
C LEU A 144 -5.44 3.66 -9.39
N ALA A 145 -4.97 3.45 -10.62
CA ALA A 145 -4.37 2.19 -11.08
C ALA A 145 -5.30 0.96 -10.91
N PRO A 146 -6.41 0.90 -11.67
CA PRO A 146 -7.36 -0.21 -11.57
C PRO A 146 -6.69 -1.56 -11.87
N GLU A 147 -5.81 -1.62 -12.86
CA GLU A 147 -5.06 -2.83 -13.21
C GLU A 147 -4.22 -3.37 -12.03
N LEU A 148 -3.60 -2.49 -11.24
CA LEU A 148 -2.81 -2.88 -10.08
C LEU A 148 -3.69 -3.41 -8.95
N LEU A 149 -4.83 -2.76 -8.71
CA LEU A 149 -5.79 -3.22 -7.70
C LEU A 149 -6.40 -4.58 -8.08
N ASP A 150 -6.69 -4.80 -9.36
CA ASP A 150 -7.17 -6.08 -9.87
C ASP A 150 -6.09 -7.15 -9.76
N ALA A 151 -4.85 -6.86 -10.13
CA ALA A 151 -3.73 -7.79 -9.98
C ALA A 151 -3.48 -8.16 -8.51
N LEU A 152 -3.51 -7.18 -7.59
CA LEU A 152 -3.42 -7.44 -6.15
C LEU A 152 -4.55 -8.33 -5.65
N ALA A 153 -5.78 -8.05 -6.08
CA ALA A 153 -6.94 -8.88 -5.72
C ALA A 153 -6.81 -10.31 -6.28
N ALA A 154 -6.30 -10.46 -7.49
CA ALA A 154 -6.07 -11.76 -8.12
C ALA A 154 -5.09 -12.64 -7.33
N THR A 155 -4.11 -12.06 -6.61
CA THR A 155 -3.20 -12.83 -5.73
C THR A 155 -3.93 -13.57 -4.60
N PHE A 156 -5.18 -13.22 -4.31
CA PHE A 156 -6.02 -13.92 -3.34
C PHE A 156 -6.97 -14.93 -3.97
N ASP A 157 -7.27 -14.80 -5.27
CA ASP A 157 -8.21 -15.66 -6.01
C ASP A 157 -7.51 -16.92 -6.57
N ASP A 158 -6.22 -16.83 -6.89
CA ASP A 158 -5.41 -17.94 -7.43
C ASP A 158 -5.03 -19.00 -6.35
N ALA A 159 -5.45 -18.81 -5.09
CA ALA A 159 -5.13 -19.70 -3.97
C ALA A 159 -6.06 -20.93 -3.84
N ASP A 160 -6.62 -21.43 -4.95
CA ASP A 160 -7.47 -22.65 -5.00
C ASP A 160 -6.64 -23.94 -5.18
#